data_AF-A0A3N1PFX3-F1
#
_entry.id   AF-A0A3N1PFX3-F1
#
_cell.length_a   1.000
_cell.length_b   1.000
_cell.length_c   1.000
_cell.angle_alpha   90.00
_cell.angle_beta   90.00
_cell.angle_gamma   90.00
#
_symmetry.space_group_name_H-M   'P 1'
#
loop_
_entity.id
_entity.type
_entity.pdbx_description
1 polymer ?
#
loop_
_entity_poly.entity_id
_entity_poly.type
_entity_poly.pdbx_seq_one_letter_code
_entity_poly.pdbx_strand_id
1 'polypeptide(L)'
;MFTVKKNGPGLTLGLLGSLLASHPALAAIEGYATLNGGTTGGAGGNVVYASTGTEINQAMCSRAADDTPLIIYVTGTINHGNTSKVSGSCDTTDSEIQFKRVSNISLIGTDQGALFDQIGIHIREASNIIIRNIHVRNVKKSGSPLSNGGDAIGMESDVHNIWVDHNELEASGGESDGYDALIDMKATTQYVTVSYNYLHHSGRGGLMGSSDSDTDNTYVTFHHNWYENVDSRMPLLRHGTAHAYNNYYNHISKSGMNPRIGGQIKAENNVFEDAQNPIGTFYTDDMGFWDVSGNIFTNVTWLDNDTNHPAGPNPVSTTSISIPYSYQLDDANCVKAIVLASAGVNNGLHVSDGSCSTQGGGDDNGSGGDNGGGGDDGSGGDNGGGSGELGSNLSLGAGSDGSSKGSGSYGDVRDGDMASYWAPSSATGRISIKWSSATSINTLVIREAAGFEGHIQNWTVVDNDTGNTLASGTGAGTITFNSVSTHKVNFNITSSNGTPTVAEFETYNVQ
;
A
#
# COMPACT_ATOMS: atom_id res chain seq x y z
N MET A 1 67.43 29.38 -13.79
CA MET A 1 66.92 28.75 -15.03
C MET A 1 66.46 27.35 -14.65
N PHE A 2 65.16 27.12 -14.81
CA PHE A 2 64.29 25.96 -14.59
C PHE A 2 64.82 24.62 -14.04
N THR A 3 64.17 24.24 -12.93
CA THR A 3 63.79 22.89 -12.46
C THR A 3 63.05 22.07 -13.52
N VAL A 4 63.30 20.75 -13.62
CA VAL A 4 62.25 19.69 -13.68
C VAL A 4 62.79 18.38 -13.09
N LYS A 5 61.96 17.73 -12.25
CA LYS A 5 62.15 16.47 -11.52
C LYS A 5 61.54 15.27 -12.26
N LYS A 6 62.20 14.11 -12.07
CA LYS A 6 61.71 12.73 -11.85
C LYS A 6 60.36 12.27 -12.44
N ASN A 7 60.40 11.18 -13.22
CA ASN A 7 59.31 10.20 -13.35
C ASN A 7 59.70 8.88 -12.64
N GLY A 8 58.80 8.41 -11.79
CA GLY A 8 58.77 7.08 -11.15
C GLY A 8 57.49 6.32 -11.56
N PRO A 9 57.32 5.07 -11.09
CA PRO A 9 56.66 3.99 -11.84
C PRO A 9 55.12 3.99 -11.77
N GLY A 10 54.53 3.28 -12.73
CA GLY A 10 53.10 3.24 -13.04
C GLY A 10 52.20 2.74 -11.91
N LEU A 11 51.06 3.41 -11.81
CA LEU A 11 49.95 3.11 -10.92
C LEU A 11 48.99 2.17 -11.66
N THR A 12 48.81 0.96 -11.15
CA THR A 12 47.73 0.04 -11.55
C THR A 12 46.39 0.62 -11.09
N LEU A 13 45.52 0.94 -12.05
CA LEU A 13 44.17 1.43 -11.80
C LEU A 13 43.27 0.24 -11.42
N GLY A 14 42.96 0.10 -10.13
CA GLY A 14 41.96 -0.85 -9.65
C GLY A 14 40.56 -0.35 -10.01
N LEU A 15 39.89 -1.04 -10.93
CA LEU A 15 38.48 -0.84 -11.22
C LEU A 15 37.69 -1.39 -10.02
N LEU A 16 37.28 -0.53 -9.08
CA LEU A 16 36.24 -0.88 -8.12
C LEU A 16 34.93 -0.98 -8.91
N GLY A 17 34.50 -2.20 -9.21
CA GLY A 17 33.14 -2.47 -9.62
C GLY A 17 32.21 -2.12 -8.48
N SER A 18 31.54 -0.98 -8.57
CA SER A 18 30.39 -0.64 -7.76
C SER A 18 29.32 -1.72 -7.98
N LEU A 19 29.08 -2.56 -6.98
CA LEU A 19 27.84 -3.33 -6.91
C LEU A 19 26.70 -2.31 -6.80
N LEU A 20 26.02 -2.06 -7.91
CA LEU A 20 24.70 -1.47 -7.89
C LEU A 20 23.79 -2.48 -7.20
N ALA A 21 23.46 -2.22 -5.94
CA ALA A 21 22.34 -2.91 -5.30
C ALA A 21 21.08 -2.58 -6.11
N SER A 22 20.49 -3.59 -6.75
CA SER A 22 19.15 -3.50 -7.31
C SER A 22 18.20 -3.26 -6.14
N HIS A 23 17.73 -2.03 -6.00
CA HIS A 23 16.66 -1.70 -5.06
C HIS A 23 15.34 -2.25 -5.63
N PRO A 24 14.42 -2.75 -4.79
CA PRO A 24 13.11 -3.16 -5.27
C PRO A 24 12.43 -1.98 -5.98
N ALA A 25 11.80 -2.28 -7.11
CA ALA A 25 11.01 -1.29 -7.82
C ALA A 25 9.72 -1.07 -7.04
N LEU A 26 9.59 0.11 -6.43
CA LEU A 26 8.29 0.63 -5.98
C LEU A 26 7.25 0.39 -7.08
N ALA A 27 6.02 0.01 -6.73
CA ALA A 27 4.89 0.09 -7.66
C ALA A 27 4.94 1.42 -8.41
N ALA A 28 4.72 1.39 -9.73
CA ALA A 28 4.87 2.59 -10.54
C ALA A 28 3.87 3.64 -10.07
N ILE A 29 4.38 4.72 -9.50
CA ILE A 29 3.58 5.88 -9.10
C ILE A 29 2.79 6.38 -10.31
N GLU A 30 1.50 6.61 -10.13
CA GLU A 30 0.65 7.31 -11.09
C GLU A 30 0.26 8.70 -10.57
N GLY A 31 -0.33 9.51 -11.43
CA GLY A 31 -0.84 10.81 -11.01
C GLY A 31 0.16 11.96 -11.12
N TYR A 32 -0.22 13.10 -10.55
CA TYR A 32 0.52 14.35 -10.64
C TYR A 32 1.90 14.30 -9.96
N ALA A 33 2.11 13.45 -8.96
CA ALA A 33 3.41 13.27 -8.32
C ALA A 33 4.49 12.70 -9.27
N THR A 34 4.10 12.13 -10.41
CA THR A 34 5.04 11.69 -11.48
C THR A 34 5.64 12.86 -12.28
N LEU A 35 5.00 14.03 -12.22
CA LEU A 35 5.43 15.23 -12.94
C LEU A 35 6.45 16.02 -12.12
N ASN A 36 6.87 17.18 -12.63
CA ASN A 36 7.81 18.07 -11.93
C ASN A 36 9.11 17.39 -11.48
N GLY A 37 9.61 16.43 -12.26
CA GLY A 37 10.80 15.64 -11.92
C GLY A 37 10.52 14.32 -11.19
N GLY A 38 9.26 14.07 -10.79
CA GLY A 38 8.79 12.83 -10.19
C GLY A 38 8.98 12.75 -8.68
N THR A 39 8.41 11.70 -8.08
CA THR A 39 8.57 11.35 -6.67
C THR A 39 9.25 10.00 -6.55
N THR A 40 10.39 9.98 -5.88
CA THR A 40 11.25 8.80 -5.60
C THR A 40 11.50 8.59 -4.11
N GLY A 41 11.10 9.55 -3.27
CA GLY A 41 11.32 9.52 -1.83
C GLY A 41 12.79 9.34 -1.49
N GLY A 42 13.07 8.37 -0.62
CA GLY A 42 14.41 8.03 -0.14
C GLY A 42 15.22 7.08 -1.03
N ALA A 43 14.74 6.74 -2.24
CA ALA A 43 15.40 5.75 -3.10
C ALA A 43 16.89 6.07 -3.34
N GLY A 44 17.74 5.04 -3.28
CA GLY A 44 19.21 5.18 -3.37
C GLY A 44 19.88 5.76 -2.13
N GLY A 45 19.12 6.02 -1.06
CA GLY A 45 19.57 6.53 0.22
C GLY A 45 19.91 5.46 1.26
N ASN A 46 20.17 5.92 2.48
CA ASN A 46 20.32 5.03 3.62
C ASN A 46 18.97 4.43 4.00
N VAL A 47 18.98 3.18 4.48
CA VAL A 47 17.81 2.50 5.04
C VAL A 47 17.99 2.39 6.54
N VAL A 48 16.97 2.79 7.29
CA VAL A 48 16.93 2.67 8.75
C VAL A 48 15.60 2.11 9.21
N TYR A 49 15.56 1.57 10.43
CA TYR A 49 14.36 1.08 11.06
C TYR A 49 14.09 1.91 12.33
N ALA A 50 12.83 2.25 12.56
CA ALA A 50 12.41 3.02 13.72
C ALA A 50 11.15 2.41 14.35
N SER A 51 11.15 2.32 15.67
CA SER A 51 10.04 1.83 16.48
C SER A 51 9.40 2.92 17.36
N THR A 52 10.00 4.11 17.36
CA THR A 52 9.56 5.27 18.15
C THR A 52 9.65 6.56 17.33
N GLY A 53 8.86 7.57 17.67
CA GLY A 53 8.92 8.86 16.96
C GLY A 53 10.26 9.57 17.16
N THR A 54 10.91 9.35 18.30
CA THR A 54 12.26 9.86 18.56
C THR A 54 13.30 9.26 17.60
N GLU A 55 13.19 7.97 17.28
CA GLU A 55 14.08 7.32 16.30
C GLU A 55 13.83 7.83 14.88
N ILE A 56 12.58 8.10 14.51
CA ILE A 56 12.23 8.75 13.23
C ILE A 56 12.88 10.14 13.15
N ASN A 57 12.68 10.97 14.19
CA ASN A 57 13.30 12.30 14.28
C ASN A 57 14.83 12.23 14.22
N GLN A 58 15.43 11.26 14.93
CA GLN A 58 16.88 11.06 14.92
C GLN A 58 17.39 10.64 13.54
N ALA A 59 16.69 9.76 12.84
CA ALA A 59 17.04 9.33 11.50
C ALA A 59 17.09 10.52 10.52
N MET A 60 16.06 11.38 10.53
CA MET A 60 16.02 12.58 9.71
C MET A 60 17.16 13.54 10.05
N CYS A 61 17.42 13.79 11.34
CA CYS A 61 18.46 14.73 11.77
C CYS A 61 19.90 14.20 11.67
N SER A 62 20.08 12.90 11.43
CA SER A 62 21.42 12.28 11.28
C SER A 62 21.91 12.23 9.83
N ARG A 63 21.10 12.70 8.88
CA ARG A 63 21.46 12.79 7.47
C ARG A 63 22.64 13.75 7.27
N ALA A 64 23.44 13.50 6.23
CA ALA A 64 24.58 14.35 5.90
C ALA A 64 24.15 15.76 5.45
N ALA A 65 22.97 15.86 4.81
CA ALA A 65 22.33 17.10 4.41
C ALA A 65 20.80 16.94 4.37
N ASP A 66 20.09 18.07 4.34
CA ASP A 66 18.62 18.15 4.32
C ASP A 66 17.99 17.61 3.01
N ASP A 67 18.81 17.24 2.02
CA ASP A 67 18.42 16.56 0.76
C ASP A 67 19.05 15.15 0.56
N THR A 68 19.86 14.65 1.50
CA THR A 68 20.42 13.28 1.42
C THR A 68 19.33 12.20 1.50
N PRO A 69 19.10 11.36 0.47
CA PRO A 69 18.00 10.40 0.48
C PRO A 69 17.99 9.44 1.69
N LEU A 70 16.80 9.15 2.22
CA LEU A 70 16.61 8.30 3.40
C LEU A 70 15.30 7.50 3.33
N ILE A 71 15.37 6.20 3.57
CA ILE A 71 14.21 5.32 3.76
C ILE A 71 14.15 4.95 5.25
N ILE A 72 13.00 5.23 5.87
CA ILE A 72 12.70 4.90 7.26
C ILE A 72 11.59 3.84 7.26
N TYR A 73 11.93 2.61 7.64
CA TYR A 73 10.97 1.56 7.91
C TYR A 73 10.45 1.66 9.34
N VAL A 74 9.14 1.77 9.51
CA VAL A 74 8.48 1.86 10.82
C VAL A 74 8.02 0.48 11.25
N THR A 75 8.48 0.04 12.42
CA THR A 75 8.28 -1.34 12.92
C THR A 75 7.50 -1.39 14.24
N GLY A 76 6.89 -0.28 14.65
CA GLY A 76 6.23 -0.19 15.95
C GLY A 76 5.24 0.95 16.03
N THR A 77 4.65 1.12 17.21
CA THR A 77 3.69 2.19 17.48
C THR A 77 4.40 3.49 17.82
N ILE A 78 4.11 4.54 17.05
CA ILE A 78 4.55 5.91 17.25
C ILE A 78 3.46 6.66 18.03
N ASN A 79 3.83 7.35 19.11
CA ASN A 79 2.89 8.15 19.91
C ASN A 79 3.63 9.27 20.67
N HIS A 80 2.88 10.13 21.35
CA HIS A 80 3.43 11.24 22.16
C HIS A 80 4.42 10.79 23.25
N GLY A 81 4.22 9.61 23.83
CA GLY A 81 5.06 9.10 24.91
C GLY A 81 6.45 8.63 24.45
N ASN A 82 6.63 8.35 23.16
CA ASN A 82 7.90 7.91 22.58
C ASN A 82 8.44 8.84 21.49
N THR A 83 7.87 10.04 21.37
CA THR A 83 8.32 11.07 20.43
C THR A 83 8.97 12.20 21.21
N SER A 84 10.15 12.62 20.75
CA SER A 84 10.90 13.72 21.34
C SER A 84 11.56 14.51 20.23
N LYS A 85 11.60 15.83 20.41
CA LYS A 85 12.33 16.72 19.52
C LYS A 85 13.81 16.35 19.55
N VAL A 86 14.42 16.24 18.37
CA VAL A 86 15.84 16.00 18.18
C VAL A 86 16.51 17.26 17.65
N SER A 87 17.71 17.57 18.16
CA SER A 87 18.55 18.66 17.64
C SER A 87 19.46 18.13 16.53
N GLY A 88 19.62 18.87 15.43
CA GLY A 88 20.44 18.45 14.29
C GLY A 88 20.27 19.38 13.10
N SER A 89 20.47 18.86 11.88
CA SER A 89 20.22 19.64 10.65
C SER A 89 18.72 19.84 10.37
N CYS A 90 17.86 18.99 10.93
CA CYS A 90 16.43 18.96 10.67
C CYS A 90 15.60 19.72 11.71
N ASP A 91 14.39 20.14 11.33
CA ASP A 91 13.43 20.81 12.23
C ASP A 91 12.35 19.81 12.65
N THR A 92 12.50 19.25 13.86
CA THR A 92 11.57 18.27 14.44
C THR A 92 10.82 18.83 15.64
N THR A 93 9.75 18.13 16.02
CA THR A 93 8.93 18.43 17.20
C THR A 93 8.74 17.15 18.04
N ASP A 94 8.13 17.30 19.21
CA ASP A 94 7.75 16.20 20.11
C ASP A 94 6.25 15.86 20.02
N SER A 95 5.44 16.69 19.34
CA SER A 95 3.98 16.55 19.22
C SER A 95 3.50 15.98 17.90
N GLU A 96 4.36 15.90 16.87
CA GLU A 96 4.07 15.28 15.57
C GLU A 96 5.36 14.79 14.90
N ILE A 97 5.23 13.97 13.85
CA ILE A 97 6.36 13.66 12.97
C ILE A 97 6.42 14.72 11.87
N GLN A 98 7.45 15.57 11.93
CA GLN A 98 7.58 16.73 11.06
C GLN A 98 8.67 16.55 10.00
N PHE A 99 8.26 16.68 8.73
CA PHE A 99 9.13 16.84 7.57
C PHE A 99 9.19 18.32 7.23
N LYS A 100 10.16 19.05 7.78
CA LYS A 100 10.30 20.48 7.54
C LYS A 100 11.64 20.89 6.96
N ARG A 101 11.62 21.57 5.80
CA ARG A 101 12.82 22.00 5.06
C ARG A 101 13.74 20.83 4.71
N VAL A 102 13.15 19.70 4.37
CA VAL A 102 13.84 18.46 3.99
C VAL A 102 13.27 17.91 2.69
N SER A 103 14.05 17.08 2.01
CA SER A 103 13.60 16.35 0.83
C SER A 103 14.14 14.92 0.77
N ASN A 104 13.59 14.13 -0.15
CA ASN A 104 14.05 12.79 -0.49
C ASN A 104 13.92 11.81 0.68
N ILE A 105 12.69 11.64 1.21
CA ILE A 105 12.43 10.72 2.32
C ILE A 105 11.28 9.78 1.97
N SER A 106 11.44 8.50 2.29
CA SER A 106 10.32 7.56 2.38
C SER A 106 10.11 7.16 3.83
N LEU A 107 8.89 7.32 4.34
CA LEU A 107 8.43 6.78 5.61
C LEU A 107 7.48 5.63 5.30
N ILE A 108 7.94 4.40 5.54
CA ILE A 108 7.26 3.19 5.08
C ILE A 108 6.97 2.30 6.29
N GLY A 109 5.72 1.90 6.49
CA GLY A 109 5.43 0.87 7.47
C GLY A 109 5.92 -0.49 7.02
N THR A 110 6.50 -1.25 7.93
CA THR A 110 6.64 -2.69 7.72
C THR A 110 5.32 -3.34 8.00
N ASP A 111 5.13 -4.50 7.43
CA ASP A 111 3.90 -5.23 7.63
C ASP A 111 3.84 -5.88 9.05
N GLN A 112 4.80 -5.60 9.96
CA GLN A 112 4.67 -5.89 11.39
C GLN A 112 3.69 -4.90 12.07
N GLY A 113 3.18 -3.95 11.30
CA GLY A 113 2.33 -2.86 11.71
C GLY A 113 3.15 -1.60 12.01
N ALA A 114 2.71 -0.47 11.46
CA ALA A 114 3.24 0.85 11.72
C ALA A 114 2.11 1.80 12.12
N LEU A 115 1.77 1.77 13.41
CA LEU A 115 0.67 2.57 13.97
C LEU A 115 1.19 3.91 14.49
N PHE A 116 0.56 5.01 14.07
CA PHE A 116 0.74 6.35 14.61
C PHE A 116 -0.51 6.67 15.43
N ASP A 117 -0.40 6.46 16.74
CA ASP A 117 -1.53 6.58 17.66
C ASP A 117 -1.61 7.99 18.23
N GLN A 118 -2.64 8.73 17.80
CA GLN A 118 -2.94 10.11 18.19
C GLN A 118 -1.83 11.13 17.85
N ILE A 119 -0.92 10.78 16.94
CA ILE A 119 0.17 11.62 16.47
C ILE A 119 0.14 11.74 14.94
N GLY A 120 0.07 12.96 14.43
CA GLY A 120 0.00 13.23 13.00
C GLY A 120 1.35 13.38 12.32
N ILE A 121 1.32 13.49 11.00
CA ILE A 121 2.48 13.74 10.14
C ILE A 121 2.32 15.10 9.47
N HIS A 122 3.30 15.98 9.66
CA HIS A 122 3.31 17.32 9.10
C HIS A 122 4.41 17.48 8.05
N ILE A 123 4.04 17.75 6.80
CA ILE A 123 4.95 18.04 5.70
C ILE A 123 4.92 19.54 5.41
N ARG A 124 6.07 20.19 5.48
CA ARG A 124 6.18 21.64 5.33
C ARG A 124 7.48 22.08 4.70
N GLU A 125 7.43 22.97 3.71
CA GLU A 125 8.62 23.45 3.00
C GLU A 125 9.48 22.26 2.52
N ALA A 126 8.84 21.21 2.02
CA ALA A 126 9.43 19.89 1.81
C ALA A 126 9.02 19.32 0.45
N SER A 127 9.88 18.47 -0.12
CA SER A 127 9.61 17.86 -1.42
C SER A 127 10.13 16.45 -1.57
N ASN A 128 9.58 15.71 -2.53
CA ASN A 128 9.98 14.33 -2.81
C ASN A 128 9.86 13.43 -1.57
N ILE A 129 8.64 13.32 -1.04
CA ILE A 129 8.32 12.54 0.16
C ILE A 129 7.34 11.42 -0.20
N ILE A 130 7.61 10.21 0.29
CA ILE A 130 6.71 9.06 0.22
C ILE A 130 6.26 8.70 1.63
N ILE A 131 4.94 8.59 1.84
CA ILE A 131 4.33 8.07 3.06
C ILE A 131 3.52 6.83 2.67
N ARG A 132 3.94 5.65 3.14
CA ARG A 132 3.39 4.37 2.65
C ARG A 132 3.19 3.34 3.74
N ASN A 133 2.14 2.53 3.67
CA ASN A 133 1.89 1.39 4.57
C ASN A 133 1.79 1.74 6.06
N ILE A 134 1.31 2.94 6.42
CA ILE A 134 1.17 3.35 7.82
C ILE A 134 -0.29 3.59 8.22
N HIS A 135 -0.62 3.27 9.47
CA HIS A 135 -1.93 3.56 10.05
C HIS A 135 -1.81 4.79 10.94
N VAL A 136 -2.46 5.90 10.60
CA VAL A 136 -2.52 7.10 11.44
C VAL A 136 -3.94 7.22 11.99
N ARG A 137 -4.09 7.23 13.31
CA ARG A 137 -5.42 7.30 13.93
C ARG A 137 -5.56 8.39 14.98
N ASN A 138 -6.75 8.98 15.02
CA ASN A 138 -7.26 9.78 16.13
C ASN A 138 -6.37 10.97 16.52
N VAL A 139 -5.83 11.67 15.52
CA VAL A 139 -5.03 12.89 15.71
C VAL A 139 -5.94 14.04 16.13
N LYS A 140 -5.69 14.65 17.30
CA LYS A 140 -6.61 15.65 17.87
C LYS A 140 -6.16 17.08 17.65
N LYS A 141 -7.12 17.90 17.22
CA LYS A 141 -7.07 19.37 17.19
C LYS A 141 -7.36 19.99 18.56
N SER A 142 -8.25 19.37 19.33
CA SER A 142 -8.64 19.82 20.66
C SER A 142 -8.81 18.65 21.62
N GLY A 143 -8.70 18.93 22.92
CA GLY A 143 -8.58 17.89 23.94
C GLY A 143 -7.11 17.51 24.18
N SER A 144 -6.84 16.24 24.46
CA SER A 144 -5.49 15.74 24.71
C SER A 144 -5.35 14.27 24.26
N PRO A 145 -4.18 13.87 23.76
CA PRO A 145 -3.03 14.73 23.41
C PRO A 145 -3.30 15.53 22.11
N LEU A 146 -2.70 16.71 21.96
CA LEU A 146 -2.83 17.52 20.75
C LEU A 146 -1.70 17.21 19.77
N SER A 147 -2.01 17.13 18.48
CA SER A 147 -1.01 16.87 17.45
C SER A 147 -1.44 17.44 16.11
N ASN A 148 -0.50 17.99 15.34
CA ASN A 148 -0.67 18.36 13.94
C ASN A 148 -1.96 19.11 13.59
N GLY A 149 -2.46 19.99 14.48
CA GLY A 149 -3.72 20.70 14.26
C GLY A 149 -4.97 19.81 14.13
N GLY A 150 -4.86 18.51 14.41
CA GLY A 150 -5.89 17.49 14.20
C GLY A 150 -5.86 16.80 12.85
N ASP A 151 -4.91 17.15 11.97
CA ASP A 151 -4.78 16.51 10.65
C ASP A 151 -3.99 15.21 10.77
N ALA A 152 -4.47 14.09 10.21
CA ALA A 152 -3.69 12.86 10.20
C ALA A 152 -2.40 13.03 9.37
N ILE A 153 -2.54 13.57 8.15
CA ILE A 153 -1.45 14.06 7.32
C ILE A 153 -1.75 15.51 6.92
N GLY A 154 -0.93 16.45 7.39
CA GLY A 154 -1.03 17.87 7.04
C GLY A 154 0.10 18.27 6.11
N MET A 155 -0.22 18.95 5.01
CA MET A 155 0.74 19.53 4.07
C MET A 155 0.53 21.03 4.01
N GLU A 156 1.58 21.80 4.33
CA GLU A 156 1.47 23.25 4.45
C GLU A 156 2.77 23.95 4.02
N SER A 157 2.64 25.03 3.24
CA SER A 157 3.73 25.93 2.86
C SER A 157 4.78 25.28 1.95
N ASP A 158 4.73 25.55 0.64
CA ASP A 158 5.78 25.19 -0.33
C ASP A 158 6.12 23.69 -0.34
N VAL A 159 5.09 22.85 -0.55
CA VAL A 159 5.19 21.39 -0.54
C VAL A 159 5.00 20.83 -1.96
N HIS A 160 5.93 19.99 -2.42
CA HIS A 160 5.94 19.51 -3.82
C HIS A 160 6.27 18.03 -3.94
N ASN A 161 5.67 17.32 -4.91
CA ASN A 161 6.04 15.94 -5.27
C ASN A 161 5.89 14.96 -4.10
N ILE A 162 4.66 14.78 -3.63
CA ILE A 162 4.33 13.92 -2.49
C ILE A 162 3.51 12.71 -2.95
N TRP A 163 3.84 11.54 -2.42
CA TRP A 163 3.06 10.32 -2.63
C TRP A 163 2.59 9.75 -1.29
N VAL A 164 1.27 9.72 -1.09
CA VAL A 164 0.61 9.14 0.08
C VAL A 164 -0.11 7.89 -0.39
N ASP A 165 0.46 6.72 -0.11
CA ASP A 165 0.07 5.46 -0.73
C ASP A 165 -0.21 4.34 0.29
N HIS A 166 -1.27 3.53 0.12
CA HIS A 166 -1.49 2.35 0.98
C HIS A 166 -1.50 2.64 2.49
N ASN A 167 -2.08 3.76 2.92
CA ASN A 167 -2.19 4.10 4.33
C ASN A 167 -3.61 3.89 4.84
N GLU A 168 -3.75 3.73 6.14
CA GLU A 168 -5.04 3.79 6.83
C GLU A 168 -5.07 5.09 7.64
N LEU A 169 -6.08 5.94 7.39
CA LEU A 169 -6.25 7.23 8.05
C LEU A 169 -7.61 7.26 8.74
N GLU A 170 -7.58 7.26 10.06
CA GLU A 170 -8.74 7.06 10.91
C GLU A 170 -8.96 8.26 11.84
N ALA A 171 -10.22 8.69 11.97
CA ALA A 171 -10.66 9.51 13.09
C ALA A 171 -11.81 8.80 13.82
N SER A 172 -12.27 9.39 14.93
CA SER A 172 -13.42 8.90 15.69
C SER A 172 -14.49 9.99 15.81
N GLY A 173 -14.85 10.61 14.69
CA GLY A 173 -15.82 11.70 14.64
C GLY A 173 -15.29 12.96 13.94
N GLY A 174 -15.90 14.10 14.27
CA GLY A 174 -15.61 15.38 13.61
C GLY A 174 -15.03 16.44 14.54
N GLU A 175 -15.15 17.69 14.11
CA GLU A 175 -14.62 18.85 14.86
C GLU A 175 -15.24 19.00 16.25
N SER A 176 -16.51 18.63 16.42
CA SER A 176 -17.18 18.59 17.74
C SER A 176 -16.56 17.58 18.70
N ASP A 177 -15.94 16.52 18.18
CA ASP A 177 -15.29 15.44 18.94
C ASP A 177 -13.79 15.69 19.12
N GLY A 178 -13.28 16.78 18.54
CA GLY A 178 -11.91 17.26 18.68
C GLY A 178 -10.95 16.85 17.57
N TYR A 179 -11.45 16.29 16.46
CA TYR A 179 -10.66 15.92 15.27
C TYR A 179 -10.74 17.00 14.18
N ASP A 180 -9.78 17.07 13.26
CA ASP A 180 -9.90 17.90 12.06
C ASP A 180 -10.06 17.05 10.80
N ALA A 181 -9.06 16.99 9.91
CA ALA A 181 -9.13 16.25 8.65
C ALA A 181 -8.19 15.04 8.59
N LEU A 182 -8.43 14.15 7.63
CA LEU A 182 -7.49 13.04 7.38
C LEU A 182 -6.30 13.53 6.53
N ILE A 183 -6.55 14.26 5.44
CA ILE A 183 -5.48 14.82 4.59
C ILE A 183 -5.77 16.27 4.21
N ASP A 184 -4.95 17.22 4.67
CA ASP A 184 -5.11 18.64 4.36
C ASP A 184 -3.91 19.19 3.58
N MET A 185 -4.17 20.03 2.57
CA MET A 185 -3.18 20.61 1.66
C MET A 185 -3.37 22.12 1.55
N LYS A 186 -2.35 22.89 1.93
CA LYS A 186 -2.45 24.33 2.19
C LYS A 186 -1.21 25.06 1.69
N ALA A 187 -1.36 26.36 1.39
CA ALA A 187 -0.26 27.29 1.12
C ALA A 187 0.79 26.76 0.12
N THR A 188 0.42 26.65 -1.16
CA THR A 188 1.33 26.19 -2.23
C THR A 188 1.76 24.73 -2.06
N THR A 189 0.78 23.84 -1.89
CA THR A 189 0.99 22.38 -2.00
C THR A 189 0.68 21.91 -3.42
N GLN A 190 1.62 21.26 -4.10
CA GLN A 190 1.49 20.86 -5.50
C GLN A 190 2.06 19.48 -5.82
N TYR A 191 1.61 18.89 -6.93
CA TYR A 191 2.09 17.58 -7.45
C TYR A 191 1.97 16.46 -6.42
N VAL A 192 0.77 16.24 -5.91
CA VAL A 192 0.49 15.20 -4.91
C VAL A 192 -0.29 14.05 -5.55
N THR A 193 0.06 12.81 -5.21
CA THR A 193 -0.77 11.63 -5.46
C THR A 193 -1.16 11.02 -4.13
N VAL A 194 -2.47 10.81 -3.94
CA VAL A 194 -3.08 10.10 -2.82
C VAL A 194 -3.71 8.84 -3.40
N SER A 195 -3.13 7.68 -3.11
CA SER A 195 -3.55 6.42 -3.74
C SER A 195 -3.68 5.24 -2.80
N TYR A 196 -4.64 4.35 -3.05
CA TYR A 196 -4.80 3.11 -2.30
C TYR A 196 -4.91 3.31 -0.77
N ASN A 197 -5.36 4.48 -0.31
CA ASN A 197 -5.53 4.71 1.12
C ASN A 197 -6.93 4.31 1.56
N TYR A 198 -7.06 3.84 2.80
CA TYR A 198 -8.33 3.70 3.49
C TYR A 198 -8.53 4.90 4.43
N LEU A 199 -9.50 5.75 4.13
CA LEU A 199 -9.80 7.00 4.84
C LEU A 199 -11.18 6.90 5.48
N HIS A 200 -11.27 6.88 6.81
CA HIS A 200 -12.54 6.53 7.45
C HIS A 200 -12.88 7.19 8.77
N HIS A 201 -14.18 7.16 9.08
CA HIS A 201 -14.77 7.54 10.37
C HIS A 201 -14.47 8.99 10.78
N SER A 202 -14.36 9.89 9.80
CA SER A 202 -13.98 11.29 9.97
C SER A 202 -15.08 12.27 9.57
N GLY A 203 -15.21 13.36 10.33
CA GLY A 203 -16.02 14.50 9.92
C GLY A 203 -15.48 15.22 8.66
N ARG A 204 -14.19 15.06 8.33
CA ARG A 204 -13.54 15.71 7.20
C ARG A 204 -12.52 14.77 6.55
N GLY A 205 -12.73 14.43 5.28
CA GLY A 205 -11.76 13.67 4.50
C GLY A 205 -10.49 14.49 4.25
N GLY A 206 -10.64 15.73 3.78
CA GLY A 206 -9.51 16.57 3.45
C GLY A 206 -9.81 17.77 2.57
N LEU A 207 -8.98 18.80 2.65
CA LEU A 207 -9.09 19.98 1.78
C LEU A 207 -7.82 20.27 0.98
N MET A 208 -8.01 20.98 -0.12
CA MET A 208 -6.99 21.73 -0.83
C MET A 208 -7.38 23.21 -0.85
N GLY A 209 -6.50 24.04 -0.30
CA GLY A 209 -6.72 25.48 -0.15
C GLY A 209 -7.48 25.80 1.13
N SER A 210 -6.76 26.27 2.14
CA SER A 210 -7.27 26.54 3.50
C SER A 210 -8.33 27.65 3.54
N SER A 211 -8.25 28.60 2.62
CA SER A 211 -9.13 29.76 2.53
C SER A 211 -9.37 30.16 1.08
N ASP A 212 -10.29 31.09 0.88
CA ASP A 212 -10.63 31.60 -0.46
C ASP A 212 -9.47 32.39 -1.10
N SER A 213 -8.48 32.82 -0.32
CA SER A 213 -7.25 33.47 -0.79
C SER A 213 -6.07 32.52 -0.96
N ASP A 214 -6.24 31.22 -0.72
CA ASP A 214 -5.17 30.21 -0.83
C ASP A 214 -5.14 29.63 -2.26
N THR A 215 -4.61 30.42 -3.21
CA THR A 215 -4.79 30.22 -4.66
C THR A 215 -3.80 29.28 -5.32
N ASP A 216 -2.68 28.97 -4.66
CA ASP A 216 -1.51 28.39 -5.32
C ASP A 216 -1.39 26.86 -5.12
N ASN A 217 -2.38 26.23 -4.49
CA ASN A 217 -2.45 24.77 -4.35
C ASN A 217 -2.98 24.18 -5.65
N THR A 218 -2.21 23.28 -6.29
CA THR A 218 -2.68 22.63 -7.51
C THR A 218 -1.90 21.39 -7.89
N TYR A 219 -2.62 20.56 -8.64
CA TYR A 219 -2.26 19.29 -9.24
C TYR A 219 -2.18 18.18 -8.20
N VAL A 220 -3.37 17.65 -7.86
CA VAL A 220 -3.50 16.51 -6.95
C VAL A 220 -4.32 15.39 -7.59
N THR A 221 -3.83 14.17 -7.43
CA THR A 221 -4.49 12.95 -7.89
C THR A 221 -5.01 12.16 -6.70
N PHE A 222 -6.24 11.69 -6.79
CA PHE A 222 -6.84 10.74 -5.86
C PHE A 222 -7.22 9.49 -6.64
N HIS A 223 -6.61 8.34 -6.37
CA HIS A 223 -7.04 7.11 -7.04
C HIS A 223 -7.04 5.87 -6.17
N HIS A 224 -7.99 4.98 -6.42
CA HIS A 224 -8.10 3.71 -5.69
C HIS A 224 -8.20 3.86 -4.18
N ASN A 225 -8.62 5.04 -3.69
CA ASN A 225 -8.83 5.23 -2.26
C ASN A 225 -10.21 4.70 -1.86
N TRP A 226 -10.27 4.15 -0.66
CA TRP A 226 -11.51 3.78 0.00
C TRP A 226 -11.87 4.86 1.02
N TYR A 227 -12.99 5.55 0.80
CA TYR A 227 -13.58 6.45 1.79
C TYR A 227 -14.77 5.76 2.45
N GLU A 228 -14.75 5.61 3.78
CA GLU A 228 -15.87 5.01 4.53
C GLU A 228 -16.30 5.86 5.72
N ASN A 229 -17.60 6.09 5.88
CA ASN A 229 -18.14 6.82 7.02
C ASN A 229 -17.50 8.21 7.18
N VAL A 230 -17.43 8.96 6.09
CA VAL A 230 -16.86 10.31 6.05
C VAL A 230 -17.95 11.33 5.81
N ASP A 231 -18.04 12.36 6.65
CA ASP A 231 -19.11 13.35 6.51
C ASP A 231 -18.95 14.21 5.25
N SER A 232 -17.76 14.80 5.08
CA SER A 232 -17.55 15.79 4.02
C SER A 232 -16.08 15.94 3.58
N ARG A 233 -15.89 16.65 2.47
CA ARG A 233 -14.58 17.06 1.94
C ARG A 233 -13.75 15.88 1.41
N MET A 234 -14.13 15.35 0.24
CA MET A 234 -13.35 14.28 -0.42
C MET A 234 -12.97 14.58 -1.88
N PRO A 235 -12.24 15.67 -2.16
CA PRO A 235 -11.80 16.73 -1.26
C PRO A 235 -12.74 17.95 -1.27
N LEU A 236 -12.55 18.88 -0.34
CA LEU A 236 -12.90 20.29 -0.58
C LEU A 236 -11.78 20.91 -1.39
N LEU A 237 -12.07 21.44 -2.58
CA LEU A 237 -11.06 21.91 -3.53
C LEU A 237 -11.30 23.38 -3.86
N ARG A 238 -10.36 24.27 -3.51
CA ARG A 238 -10.37 25.68 -3.93
C ARG A 238 -9.32 25.94 -4.99
N HIS A 239 -9.66 26.67 -6.06
CA HIS A 239 -8.81 27.14 -7.17
C HIS A 239 -8.11 26.06 -8.02
N GLY A 240 -7.45 25.09 -7.38
CA GLY A 240 -6.58 24.10 -8.00
C GLY A 240 -7.30 23.08 -8.88
N THR A 241 -6.50 22.29 -9.59
CA THR A 241 -6.98 21.16 -10.39
C THR A 241 -6.72 19.83 -9.68
N ALA A 242 -7.76 18.99 -9.61
CA ALA A 242 -7.68 17.64 -9.10
C ALA A 242 -8.15 16.61 -10.15
N HIS A 243 -7.63 15.40 -10.06
CA HIS A 243 -8.11 14.24 -10.80
C HIS A 243 -8.43 13.13 -9.80
N ALA A 244 -9.69 12.70 -9.76
CA ALA A 244 -10.16 11.63 -8.90
C ALA A 244 -10.70 10.48 -9.76
N TYR A 245 -10.06 9.31 -9.71
CA TYR A 245 -10.51 8.16 -10.48
C TYR A 245 -10.40 6.83 -9.75
N ASN A 246 -11.24 5.86 -10.11
CA ASN A 246 -11.29 4.53 -9.48
C ASN A 246 -11.37 4.57 -7.93
N ASN A 247 -11.91 5.62 -7.31
CA ASN A 247 -12.09 5.64 -5.86
C ASN A 247 -13.43 5.00 -5.49
N TYR A 248 -13.49 4.38 -4.31
CA TYR A 248 -14.72 3.86 -3.73
C TYR A 248 -15.12 4.72 -2.54
N TYR A 249 -16.33 5.27 -2.60
CA TYR A 249 -16.94 6.08 -1.57
C TYR A 249 -18.15 5.37 -0.98
N ASN A 250 -18.07 4.99 0.29
CA ASN A 250 -19.15 4.35 1.02
C ASN A 250 -19.59 5.25 2.19
N HIS A 251 -20.88 5.49 2.31
CA HIS A 251 -21.47 6.23 3.43
C HIS A 251 -20.92 7.67 3.58
N ILE A 252 -21.26 8.53 2.61
CA ILE A 252 -21.00 9.98 2.71
C ILE A 252 -22.20 10.65 3.38
N SER A 253 -22.02 11.16 4.61
CA SER A 253 -23.16 11.68 5.37
C SER A 253 -23.60 13.09 4.97
N LYS A 254 -22.73 13.91 4.34
CA LYS A 254 -23.06 15.30 3.95
C LYS A 254 -22.73 15.67 2.51
N SER A 255 -21.47 15.57 2.08
CA SER A 255 -21.05 15.92 0.70
C SER A 255 -19.69 15.31 0.32
N GLY A 256 -19.50 14.93 -0.94
CA GLY A 256 -18.26 14.33 -1.43
C GLY A 256 -17.26 15.35 -2.00
N MET A 257 -16.97 15.22 -3.29
CA MET A 257 -16.10 16.09 -4.06
C MET A 257 -16.69 17.49 -4.17
N ASN A 258 -15.97 18.48 -3.67
CA ASN A 258 -16.48 19.82 -3.48
C ASN A 258 -15.54 20.89 -4.09
N PRO A 259 -15.48 20.99 -5.44
CA PRO A 259 -14.80 22.08 -6.12
C PRO A 259 -15.52 23.41 -5.86
N ARG A 260 -14.75 24.45 -5.54
CA ARG A 260 -15.21 25.81 -5.23
C ARG A 260 -14.25 26.85 -5.80
N ILE A 261 -14.75 28.06 -6.00
CA ILE A 261 -13.96 29.25 -6.36
C ILE A 261 -13.01 28.92 -7.52
N GLY A 262 -13.58 28.43 -8.61
CA GLY A 262 -12.83 28.06 -9.81
C GLY A 262 -12.00 26.77 -9.73
N GLY A 263 -12.00 26.06 -8.58
CA GLY A 263 -11.42 24.73 -8.47
C GLY A 263 -12.05 23.76 -9.46
N GLN A 264 -11.25 22.85 -10.01
CA GLN A 264 -11.66 21.95 -11.09
C GLN A 264 -11.33 20.51 -10.75
N ILE A 265 -12.31 19.60 -10.82
CA ILE A 265 -12.09 18.18 -10.57
C ILE A 265 -12.55 17.32 -11.74
N LYS A 266 -11.64 16.51 -12.27
CA LYS A 266 -12.02 15.43 -13.18
C LYS A 266 -12.36 14.20 -12.35
N ALA A 267 -13.58 13.68 -12.47
CA ALA A 267 -14.06 12.54 -11.72
C ALA A 267 -14.41 11.40 -12.68
N GLU A 268 -13.58 10.35 -12.72
CA GLU A 268 -13.69 9.25 -13.69
C GLU A 268 -13.82 7.90 -13.00
N ASN A 269 -14.81 7.09 -13.39
CA ASN A 269 -14.95 5.70 -12.92
C ASN A 269 -14.91 5.53 -11.39
N ASN A 270 -15.39 6.51 -10.63
CA ASN A 270 -15.53 6.35 -9.17
C ASN A 270 -16.86 5.66 -8.85
N VAL A 271 -16.90 4.95 -7.72
CA VAL A 271 -18.10 4.27 -7.22
C VAL A 271 -18.56 4.97 -5.95
N PHE A 272 -19.82 5.42 -5.92
CA PHE A 272 -20.45 6.01 -4.76
C PHE A 272 -21.63 5.14 -4.29
N GLU A 273 -21.59 4.71 -3.05
CA GLU A 273 -22.65 3.96 -2.36
C GLU A 273 -23.09 4.71 -1.09
N ASP A 274 -24.39 4.78 -0.85
CA ASP A 274 -24.97 5.39 0.35
C ASP A 274 -24.47 6.82 0.61
N ALA A 275 -24.39 7.63 -0.45
CA ALA A 275 -23.75 8.93 -0.41
C ALA A 275 -24.72 10.11 -0.59
N GLN A 276 -24.61 11.12 0.29
CA GLN A 276 -25.24 12.42 0.09
C GLN A 276 -24.30 13.35 -0.69
N ASN A 277 -24.85 14.01 -1.71
CA ASN A 277 -24.17 15.03 -2.51
C ASN A 277 -22.75 14.61 -2.97
N PRO A 278 -22.62 13.52 -3.74
CA PRO A 278 -21.31 12.98 -4.15
C PRO A 278 -20.36 14.00 -4.82
N ILE A 279 -20.88 14.84 -5.71
CA ILE A 279 -20.10 15.78 -6.52
C ILE A 279 -20.89 17.08 -6.69
N GLY A 280 -20.28 18.23 -6.49
CA GLY A 280 -20.90 19.53 -6.72
C GLY A 280 -20.23 20.65 -5.92
N THR A 281 -20.68 21.89 -6.09
CA THR A 281 -20.24 23.00 -5.24
C THR A 281 -21.15 23.03 -4.01
N PHE A 282 -20.62 22.90 -2.80
CA PHE A 282 -21.46 22.91 -1.58
C PHE A 282 -21.03 23.96 -0.57
N TYR A 283 -21.98 24.49 0.19
CA TYR A 283 -21.80 25.50 1.24
C TYR A 283 -21.28 26.86 0.74
N THR A 284 -21.42 27.16 -0.55
CA THR A 284 -21.05 28.44 -1.17
C THR A 284 -21.69 28.60 -2.56
N ASP A 285 -21.81 29.84 -3.03
CA ASP A 285 -22.18 30.20 -4.41
C ASP A 285 -20.97 30.47 -5.30
N ASP A 286 -19.76 30.52 -4.73
CA ASP A 286 -18.54 30.63 -5.51
C ASP A 286 -18.21 29.28 -6.15
N MET A 287 -18.75 29.09 -7.35
CA MET A 287 -18.73 27.82 -8.07
C MET A 287 -17.33 27.30 -8.37
N GLY A 288 -17.15 26.00 -8.22
CA GLY A 288 -16.12 25.24 -8.92
C GLY A 288 -16.68 24.54 -10.15
N PHE A 289 -15.86 23.66 -10.74
CA PHE A 289 -16.17 22.94 -11.96
C PHE A 289 -15.82 21.46 -11.85
N TRP A 290 -16.53 20.64 -12.61
CA TRP A 290 -16.30 19.20 -12.67
C TRP A 290 -16.37 18.69 -14.10
N ASP A 291 -15.56 17.69 -14.39
CA ASP A 291 -15.57 16.92 -15.63
C ASP A 291 -15.80 15.45 -15.26
N VAL A 292 -16.97 14.90 -15.57
CA VAL A 292 -17.45 13.62 -15.05
C VAL A 292 -17.57 12.58 -16.16
N SER A 293 -17.08 11.37 -15.92
CA SER A 293 -17.19 10.22 -16.83
C SER A 293 -17.26 8.90 -16.04
N GLY A 294 -18.09 7.95 -16.49
CA GLY A 294 -18.09 6.56 -15.99
C GLY A 294 -18.37 6.30 -14.50
N ASN A 295 -18.69 7.33 -13.69
CA ASN A 295 -18.98 7.15 -12.27
C ASN A 295 -20.29 6.36 -12.05
N ILE A 296 -20.29 5.49 -11.04
CA ILE A 296 -21.46 4.72 -10.60
C ILE A 296 -22.02 5.35 -9.32
N PHE A 297 -23.33 5.56 -9.27
CA PHE A 297 -24.02 6.12 -8.12
C PHE A 297 -25.14 5.19 -7.67
N THR A 298 -24.99 4.57 -6.49
CA THR A 298 -25.96 3.65 -5.89
C THR A 298 -26.46 4.22 -4.58
N ASN A 299 -27.78 4.27 -4.39
CA ASN A 299 -28.42 4.84 -3.20
C ASN A 299 -27.89 6.24 -2.81
N VAL A 300 -27.72 7.13 -3.80
CA VAL A 300 -27.25 8.49 -3.56
C VAL A 300 -28.40 9.48 -3.43
N THR A 301 -28.20 10.49 -2.59
CA THR A 301 -29.15 11.60 -2.43
C THR A 301 -28.53 12.91 -2.93
N TRP A 302 -29.26 13.64 -3.76
CA TRP A 302 -28.86 14.95 -4.27
C TRP A 302 -29.76 16.03 -3.66
N LEU A 303 -29.18 16.90 -2.83
CA LEU A 303 -29.87 17.96 -2.10
C LEU A 303 -29.37 19.32 -2.58
N ASP A 304 -30.19 19.94 -3.43
CA ASP A 304 -30.01 21.30 -3.95
C ASP A 304 -30.65 22.33 -2.99
N ASN A 305 -29.97 23.46 -2.78
CA ASN A 305 -30.48 24.65 -2.11
C ASN A 305 -29.65 25.89 -2.46
N ASP A 306 -29.98 27.03 -1.87
CA ASP A 306 -29.34 28.33 -2.10
C ASP A 306 -27.81 28.34 -2.02
N THR A 307 -27.14 27.36 -1.40
CA THR A 307 -25.67 27.28 -1.31
C THR A 307 -25.10 25.91 -1.65
N ASN A 308 -25.95 24.98 -2.09
CA ASN A 308 -25.56 23.62 -2.46
C ASN A 308 -26.02 23.35 -3.88
N HIS A 309 -25.05 23.19 -4.77
CA HIS A 309 -25.22 23.03 -6.21
C HIS A 309 -24.72 21.64 -6.63
N PRO A 310 -25.48 20.56 -6.33
CA PRO A 310 -25.10 19.19 -6.69
C PRO A 310 -25.04 18.99 -8.22
N ALA A 311 -24.14 18.11 -8.67
CA ALA A 311 -24.03 17.76 -10.09
C ALA A 311 -25.21 16.88 -10.58
N GLY A 312 -25.76 16.02 -9.71
CA GLY A 312 -26.81 15.06 -10.07
C GLY A 312 -28.24 15.58 -9.96
N PRO A 313 -29.26 14.71 -10.16
CA PRO A 313 -29.16 13.24 -10.24
C PRO A 313 -28.63 12.70 -11.57
N ASN A 314 -28.47 13.54 -12.60
CA ASN A 314 -27.84 13.16 -13.87
C ASN A 314 -26.62 14.05 -14.12
N PRO A 315 -25.45 13.74 -13.53
CA PRO A 315 -24.27 14.58 -13.64
C PRO A 315 -23.88 14.88 -15.09
N VAL A 316 -23.64 16.16 -15.38
CA VAL A 316 -23.10 16.65 -16.65
C VAL A 316 -21.85 17.46 -16.37
N SER A 317 -20.80 17.27 -17.17
CA SER A 317 -19.57 18.06 -17.06
C SER A 317 -19.85 19.55 -17.26
N THR A 318 -19.30 20.38 -16.38
CA THR A 318 -19.36 21.85 -16.47
C THR A 318 -18.11 22.44 -17.11
N THR A 319 -17.06 21.62 -17.27
CA THR A 319 -15.80 21.96 -17.94
C THR A 319 -15.21 20.72 -18.62
N SER A 320 -14.07 20.86 -19.29
CA SER A 320 -13.26 19.75 -19.80
C SER A 320 -11.85 19.89 -19.24
N ILE A 321 -11.34 18.83 -18.60
CA ILE A 321 -10.03 18.84 -17.93
C ILE A 321 -9.09 17.87 -18.64
N SER A 322 -7.91 18.36 -19.03
CA SER A 322 -6.85 17.56 -19.65
C SER A 322 -5.91 17.02 -18.58
N ILE A 323 -5.70 15.71 -18.55
CA ILE A 323 -4.78 15.03 -17.63
C ILE A 323 -3.41 14.85 -18.30
N PRO A 324 -2.32 15.43 -17.78
CA PRO A 324 -1.01 15.46 -18.45
C PRO A 324 -0.08 14.28 -18.11
N TYR A 325 -0.58 13.23 -17.45
CA TYR A 325 0.16 12.00 -17.17
C TYR A 325 -0.60 10.79 -17.72
N SER A 326 0.10 9.66 -17.88
CA SER A 326 -0.52 8.38 -18.23
C SER A 326 -1.11 7.74 -16.98
N TYR A 327 -2.27 7.11 -17.13
CA TYR A 327 -2.98 6.37 -16.08
C TYR A 327 -3.85 5.30 -16.74
N GLN A 328 -4.25 4.30 -15.95
CA GLN A 328 -5.23 3.31 -16.37
C GLN A 328 -6.53 3.45 -15.57
N LEU A 329 -7.66 3.42 -16.29
CA LEU A 329 -8.98 3.33 -15.68
C LEU A 329 -9.38 1.87 -15.60
N ASP A 330 -9.95 1.49 -14.47
CA ASP A 330 -10.60 0.19 -14.32
C ASP A 330 -12.03 0.27 -14.85
N ASP A 331 -12.64 -0.87 -15.17
CA ASP A 331 -14.08 -0.90 -15.29
C ASP A 331 -14.70 -0.46 -13.96
N ALA A 332 -15.56 0.57 -14.00
CA ALA A 332 -16.17 1.13 -12.80
C ALA A 332 -16.94 0.08 -11.97
N ASN A 333 -17.44 -1.00 -12.59
CA ASN A 333 -18.11 -2.09 -11.86
C ASN A 333 -17.15 -2.90 -10.99
N CYS A 334 -15.86 -2.93 -11.32
CA CYS A 334 -14.83 -3.67 -10.59
C CYS A 334 -14.15 -2.81 -9.52
N VAL A 335 -14.22 -1.48 -9.63
CA VAL A 335 -13.52 -0.53 -8.75
C VAL A 335 -13.78 -0.81 -7.27
N LYS A 336 -15.02 -1.10 -6.86
CA LYS A 336 -15.32 -1.45 -5.46
C LYS A 336 -14.52 -2.68 -5.00
N ALA A 337 -14.54 -3.76 -5.79
CA ALA A 337 -13.85 -5.01 -5.43
C ALA A 337 -12.33 -4.84 -5.40
N ILE A 338 -11.78 -4.12 -6.38
CA ILE A 338 -10.35 -3.76 -6.45
C ILE A 338 -9.97 -2.99 -5.19
N VAL A 339 -10.64 -1.86 -4.94
CA VAL A 339 -10.33 -0.96 -3.82
C VAL A 339 -10.44 -1.68 -2.47
N LEU A 340 -11.46 -2.51 -2.26
CA LEU A 340 -11.59 -3.30 -1.02
C LEU A 340 -10.49 -4.36 -0.84
N ALA A 341 -9.83 -4.78 -1.91
CA ALA A 341 -8.72 -5.74 -1.85
C ALA A 341 -7.35 -5.06 -1.79
N SER A 342 -7.26 -3.78 -2.19
CA SER A 342 -5.98 -3.08 -2.38
C SER A 342 -5.78 -1.85 -1.50
N ALA A 343 -6.82 -1.25 -0.94
CA ALA A 343 -6.66 -0.04 -0.14
C ALA A 343 -6.29 -0.35 1.32
N GLY A 344 -5.47 0.52 1.92
CA GLY A 344 -5.06 0.43 3.32
C GLY A 344 -3.68 -0.18 3.52
N VAL A 345 -3.36 -0.41 4.80
CA VAL A 345 -2.09 -0.98 5.23
C VAL A 345 -2.11 -2.50 5.15
N ASN A 346 -0.94 -3.13 5.25
CA ASN A 346 -0.81 -4.55 5.57
C ASN A 346 -1.55 -5.45 4.56
N ASN A 347 -1.61 -5.06 3.30
CA ASN A 347 -2.31 -5.84 2.27
C ASN A 347 -1.38 -6.26 1.14
N GLY A 348 -0.07 -6.36 1.41
CA GLY A 348 0.93 -6.67 0.37
C GLY A 348 1.08 -5.58 -0.69
N LEU A 349 0.57 -4.37 -0.40
CA LEU A 349 0.59 -3.21 -1.27
C LEU A 349 -0.07 -3.52 -2.62
N HIS A 350 -1.14 -4.29 -2.61
CA HIS A 350 -1.83 -4.72 -3.82
C HIS A 350 -2.24 -3.53 -4.68
N VAL A 351 -2.06 -3.62 -5.99
CA VAL A 351 -2.49 -2.59 -6.95
C VAL A 351 -3.39 -3.21 -8.01
N SER A 352 -4.24 -2.40 -8.63
CA SER A 352 -4.98 -2.81 -9.81
C SER A 352 -4.04 -3.27 -10.94
N ASP A 353 -4.44 -4.29 -11.68
CA ASP A 353 -3.80 -4.70 -12.93
C ASP A 353 -4.49 -4.15 -14.19
N GLY A 354 -5.53 -3.33 -14.02
CA GLY A 354 -6.33 -2.78 -15.12
C GLY A 354 -7.32 -3.77 -15.74
N SER A 355 -7.48 -4.96 -15.15
CA SER A 355 -8.31 -6.06 -15.68
C SER A 355 -9.28 -6.65 -14.66
N CYS A 356 -9.78 -5.80 -13.75
CA CYS A 356 -10.67 -6.20 -12.65
C CYS A 356 -10.03 -7.18 -11.65
N SER A 357 -8.70 -7.13 -11.52
CA SER A 357 -7.97 -7.89 -10.52
C SER A 357 -6.93 -7.03 -9.81
N THR A 358 -6.32 -7.58 -8.77
CA THR A 358 -5.22 -6.97 -8.05
C THR A 358 -3.99 -7.86 -8.11
N GLN A 359 -2.83 -7.23 -8.14
CA GLN A 359 -1.51 -7.88 -8.11
C GLN A 359 -0.67 -7.25 -7.00
N GLY A 360 0.29 -7.97 -6.42
CA GLY A 360 1.16 -7.41 -5.37
C GLY A 360 1.98 -6.22 -5.89
N GLY A 361 1.87 -5.04 -5.27
CA GLY A 361 2.55 -3.81 -5.70
C GLY A 361 3.90 -3.60 -5.04
N GLY A 362 4.72 -4.67 -5.04
CA GLY A 362 6.05 -4.81 -4.44
C GLY A 362 6.70 -3.58 -3.80
N ASP A 363 6.99 -3.71 -2.51
CA ASP A 363 8.28 -3.33 -1.90
C ASP A 363 8.77 -4.58 -1.16
N ASP A 364 9.96 -5.08 -1.48
CA ASP A 364 10.64 -6.10 -0.68
C ASP A 364 10.91 -5.54 0.74
N ASN A 365 9.97 -5.70 1.70
CA ASN A 365 10.26 -6.00 3.10
C ASN A 365 9.01 -6.31 3.96
N GLY A 366 8.56 -7.57 3.91
CA GLY A 366 8.18 -8.39 5.06
C GLY A 366 7.23 -7.88 6.16
N SER A 367 6.13 -8.64 6.26
CA SER A 367 5.28 -9.08 7.40
C SER A 367 3.76 -8.99 7.01
N GLY A 368 2.77 -9.06 7.88
CA GLY A 368 1.33 -9.22 7.56
C GLY A 368 0.54 -7.96 7.20
N GLY A 369 -0.50 -8.05 6.39
CA GLY A 369 -1.57 -9.04 6.41
C GLY A 369 -2.77 -8.55 7.25
N ASP A 370 -3.75 -7.90 6.61
CA ASP A 370 -5.22 -7.96 6.76
C ASP A 370 -5.80 -6.71 6.05
N ASN A 371 -6.74 -6.75 5.11
CA ASN A 371 -7.96 -7.54 5.00
C ASN A 371 -8.38 -7.46 3.51
N GLY A 372 -8.83 -8.51 2.81
CA GLY A 372 -10.13 -9.12 3.10
C GLY A 372 -11.21 -8.05 2.95
N GLY A 373 -11.64 -7.67 1.74
CA GLY A 373 -12.27 -8.56 0.76
C GLY A 373 -13.72 -8.85 1.15
N GLY A 374 -14.68 -8.55 0.26
CA GLY A 374 -15.98 -9.20 0.32
C GLY A 374 -17.13 -8.52 -0.43
N GLY A 375 -17.73 -9.29 -1.35
CA GLY A 375 -19.12 -9.12 -1.78
C GLY A 375 -19.26 -8.86 -3.28
N ASP A 376 -19.11 -9.85 -4.17
CA ASP A 376 -20.07 -10.94 -4.44
C ASP A 376 -21.34 -10.41 -5.14
N ASP A 377 -21.58 -10.82 -6.39
CA ASP A 377 -22.66 -11.77 -6.69
C ASP A 377 -22.85 -11.98 -8.21
N GLY A 378 -23.10 -13.24 -8.58
CA GLY A 378 -24.26 -13.53 -9.42
C GLY A 378 -24.09 -13.81 -10.92
N SER A 379 -23.82 -15.09 -11.21
CA SER A 379 -24.59 -15.93 -12.16
C SER A 379 -24.41 -15.74 -13.68
N GLY A 380 -23.98 -16.81 -14.36
CA GLY A 380 -24.26 -16.98 -15.78
C GLY A 380 -23.45 -18.06 -16.51
N GLY A 381 -23.87 -19.32 -16.40
CA GLY A 381 -23.96 -20.23 -17.56
C GLY A 381 -22.69 -20.74 -18.26
N ASP A 382 -22.45 -22.03 -18.00
CA ASP A 382 -22.33 -23.11 -18.99
C ASP A 382 -20.93 -23.56 -19.51
N ASN A 383 -20.68 -24.83 -19.20
CA ASN A 383 -20.09 -25.91 -20.00
C ASN A 383 -18.56 -26.12 -20.09
N GLY A 384 -18.08 -27.22 -19.48
CA GLY A 384 -16.88 -27.91 -19.97
C GLY A 384 -16.09 -28.83 -19.02
N GLY A 385 -16.64 -29.97 -18.57
CA GLY A 385 -15.90 -31.25 -18.51
C GLY A 385 -14.80 -31.52 -17.47
N GLY A 386 -15.22 -31.84 -16.24
CA GLY A 386 -14.70 -32.85 -15.29
C GLY A 386 -13.26 -33.41 -15.36
N SER A 387 -12.45 -32.99 -14.39
CA SER A 387 -11.57 -33.86 -13.59
C SER A 387 -11.85 -33.53 -12.12
N GLY A 388 -12.08 -34.54 -11.27
CA GLY A 388 -12.53 -34.37 -9.89
C GLY A 388 -11.79 -33.26 -9.16
N GLU A 389 -12.50 -32.18 -8.84
CA GLU A 389 -11.91 -30.97 -8.29
C GLU A 389 -11.29 -31.32 -6.94
N LEU A 390 -9.97 -31.14 -6.81
CA LEU A 390 -9.24 -31.35 -5.57
C LEU A 390 -9.74 -30.42 -4.43
N GLY A 391 -10.68 -29.53 -4.72
CA GLY A 391 -11.11 -28.44 -3.85
C GLY A 391 -10.07 -27.32 -3.80
N SER A 392 -10.24 -26.40 -2.87
CA SER A 392 -9.30 -25.30 -2.66
C SER A 392 -7.95 -25.83 -2.17
N ASN A 393 -6.85 -25.31 -2.73
CA ASN A 393 -5.50 -25.58 -2.21
C ASN A 393 -5.34 -24.90 -0.85
N LEU A 394 -5.25 -25.71 0.20
CA LEU A 394 -5.17 -25.26 1.60
C LEU A 394 -3.76 -24.77 1.98
N SER A 395 -2.78 -24.90 1.08
CA SER A 395 -1.44 -24.35 1.29
C SER A 395 -1.40 -22.85 1.02
N LEU A 396 -2.24 -22.34 0.11
CA LEU A 396 -2.31 -20.91 -0.20
C LEU A 396 -2.76 -20.13 1.05
N GLY A 397 -1.93 -19.21 1.51
CA GLY A 397 -2.17 -18.46 2.75
C GLY A 397 -1.81 -19.19 4.05
N ALA A 398 -1.35 -20.44 4.00
CA ALA A 398 -0.81 -21.14 5.17
C ALA A 398 0.57 -20.55 5.57
N GLY A 399 1.14 -21.03 6.68
CA GLY A 399 2.56 -20.83 6.98
C GLY A 399 3.42 -21.95 6.38
N SER A 400 4.73 -21.73 6.30
CA SER A 400 5.69 -22.79 5.97
C SER A 400 6.98 -22.67 6.79
N ASP A 401 7.75 -23.76 6.83
CA ASP A 401 9.15 -23.76 7.20
C ASP A 401 9.86 -25.01 6.68
N GLY A 402 11.19 -25.02 6.75
CA GLY A 402 12.00 -26.15 6.32
C GLY A 402 13.30 -26.32 7.10
N SER A 403 14.08 -27.31 6.69
CA SER A 403 15.34 -27.68 7.37
C SER A 403 16.52 -26.77 7.02
N SER A 404 16.56 -26.26 5.79
CA SER A 404 17.65 -25.42 5.27
C SER A 404 17.21 -24.69 3.99
N LYS A 405 17.88 -23.60 3.65
CA LYS A 405 17.60 -22.80 2.45
C LYS A 405 18.88 -22.62 1.64
N GLY A 406 19.01 -23.36 0.55
CA GLY A 406 20.13 -23.24 -0.39
C GLY A 406 19.83 -22.26 -1.53
N SER A 407 18.58 -22.19 -1.97
CA SER A 407 18.06 -21.22 -2.93
C SER A 407 16.55 -21.05 -2.72
N GLY A 408 16.02 -19.89 -3.13
CA GLY A 408 14.63 -19.49 -2.93
C GLY A 408 14.19 -19.44 -1.47
N SER A 409 12.90 -19.60 -1.19
CA SER A 409 12.33 -19.46 0.16
C SER A 409 11.36 -20.57 0.51
N TYR A 410 11.19 -20.87 1.81
CA TYR A 410 10.08 -21.73 2.25
C TYR A 410 8.72 -21.10 1.86
N GLY A 411 8.70 -19.77 1.72
CA GLY A 411 7.62 -18.95 1.18
C GLY A 411 6.99 -19.55 -0.08
N ASP A 412 7.88 -19.88 -0.99
CA ASP A 412 7.62 -20.08 -2.40
C ASP A 412 6.80 -21.35 -2.67
N VAL A 413 6.88 -22.36 -1.80
CA VAL A 413 6.15 -23.63 -2.03
C VAL A 413 4.63 -23.57 -1.88
N ARG A 414 4.05 -22.40 -1.75
CA ARG A 414 2.62 -22.23 -1.47
C ARG A 414 2.08 -20.87 -1.92
N ASP A 415 2.78 -20.22 -2.85
CA ASP A 415 2.36 -18.94 -3.40
C ASP A 415 1.54 -19.12 -4.69
N GLY A 416 1.48 -20.35 -5.22
CA GLY A 416 0.77 -20.67 -6.45
C GLY A 416 1.56 -20.34 -7.72
N ASP A 417 2.82 -19.94 -7.60
CA ASP A 417 3.70 -19.57 -8.70
C ASP A 417 4.70 -20.69 -9.02
N MET A 418 4.53 -21.32 -10.19
CA MET A 418 5.44 -22.35 -10.69
C MET A 418 6.85 -21.84 -11.04
N ALA A 419 7.08 -20.52 -11.04
CA ALA A 419 8.37 -19.89 -11.29
C ALA A 419 9.18 -19.64 -10.01
N SER A 420 8.53 -19.56 -8.85
CA SER A 420 9.20 -19.49 -7.54
C SER A 420 9.47 -20.91 -7.04
N TYR A 421 10.42 -21.07 -6.11
CA TYR A 421 10.70 -22.39 -5.53
C TYR A 421 11.49 -22.35 -4.25
N TRP A 422 11.38 -23.42 -3.46
CA TRP A 422 12.34 -23.73 -2.41
C TRP A 422 13.32 -24.82 -2.83
N ALA A 423 14.60 -24.62 -2.52
CA ALA A 423 15.62 -25.68 -2.55
C ALA A 423 16.44 -25.74 -1.25
N PRO A 424 16.66 -26.92 -0.66
CA PRO A 424 17.54 -27.08 0.49
C PRO A 424 19.02 -26.92 0.11
N SER A 425 19.89 -26.74 1.10
CA SER A 425 21.34 -26.60 0.89
C SER A 425 22.06 -27.94 0.67
N SER A 426 21.32 -29.06 0.62
CA SER A 426 21.86 -30.41 0.43
C SER A 426 20.96 -31.24 -0.49
N ALA A 427 21.39 -32.45 -0.86
CA ALA A 427 20.59 -33.41 -1.63
C ALA A 427 19.35 -33.95 -0.87
N THR A 428 19.12 -33.50 0.37
CA THR A 428 17.98 -33.85 1.21
C THR A 428 17.46 -32.59 1.90
N GLY A 429 16.21 -32.63 2.36
CA GLY A 429 15.65 -31.50 3.08
C GLY A 429 14.20 -31.72 3.48
N ARG A 430 13.75 -30.98 4.47
CA ARG A 430 12.34 -30.90 4.85
C ARG A 430 11.77 -29.57 4.40
N ILE A 431 10.60 -29.60 3.80
CA ILE A 431 9.70 -28.47 3.66
C ILE A 431 8.35 -28.82 4.28
N SER A 432 7.63 -27.83 4.79
CA SER A 432 6.44 -28.07 5.59
C SER A 432 5.39 -27.01 5.32
N ILE A 433 4.12 -27.38 5.40
CA ILE A 433 2.98 -26.46 5.47
C ILE A 433 2.41 -26.52 6.88
N LYS A 434 2.05 -25.36 7.44
CA LYS A 434 1.49 -25.24 8.80
C LYS A 434 0.34 -24.24 8.84
N TRP A 435 -0.64 -24.52 9.69
CA TRP A 435 -1.85 -23.72 9.84
C TRP A 435 -2.00 -23.22 11.27
N SER A 436 -2.70 -22.11 11.45
CA SER A 436 -3.01 -21.54 12.77
C SER A 436 -4.00 -22.39 13.57
N SER A 437 -4.77 -23.25 12.91
CA SER A 437 -5.66 -24.24 13.50
C SER A 437 -5.54 -25.59 12.79
N ALA A 438 -5.88 -26.68 13.50
CA ALA A 438 -5.80 -28.03 12.95
C ALA A 438 -6.65 -28.13 11.68
N THR A 439 -6.01 -28.44 10.56
CA THR A 439 -6.64 -28.48 9.24
C THR A 439 -6.74 -29.91 8.77
N SER A 440 -7.93 -30.30 8.29
CA SER A 440 -8.14 -31.64 7.72
C SER A 440 -7.53 -31.70 6.32
N ILE A 441 -6.66 -32.68 6.08
CA ILE A 441 -6.02 -32.94 4.79
C ILE A 441 -5.97 -34.44 4.52
N ASN A 442 -6.06 -34.83 3.26
CA ASN A 442 -5.88 -36.23 2.82
C ASN A 442 -5.09 -36.38 1.52
N THR A 443 -4.76 -35.26 0.87
CA THR A 443 -4.06 -35.24 -0.41
C THR A 443 -3.05 -34.11 -0.44
N LEU A 444 -1.87 -34.37 -1.00
CA LEU A 444 -0.84 -33.38 -1.30
C LEU A 444 -0.53 -33.42 -2.79
N VAL A 445 -0.07 -32.31 -3.35
CA VAL A 445 0.54 -32.28 -4.68
C VAL A 445 1.86 -31.55 -4.58
N ILE A 446 2.95 -32.28 -4.88
CA ILE A 446 4.29 -31.70 -4.94
C ILE A 446 4.62 -31.42 -6.39
N ARG A 447 4.98 -30.16 -6.71
CA ARG A 447 5.44 -29.76 -8.04
C ARG A 447 6.89 -29.32 -7.96
N GLU A 448 7.69 -29.82 -8.89
CA GLU A 448 9.07 -29.37 -9.05
C GLU A 448 9.13 -28.11 -9.92
N ALA A 449 10.10 -27.25 -9.67
CA ALA A 449 10.33 -26.06 -10.48
C ALA A 449 10.79 -26.41 -11.90
N ALA A 450 10.45 -25.54 -12.84
CA ALA A 450 10.84 -25.69 -14.23
C ALA A 450 12.36 -25.87 -14.38
N GLY A 451 12.78 -26.95 -15.05
CA GLY A 451 14.20 -27.29 -15.25
C GLY A 451 14.84 -28.12 -14.13
N PHE A 452 14.09 -28.47 -13.08
CA PHE A 452 14.53 -29.33 -11.97
C PHE A 452 13.68 -30.61 -11.85
N GLU A 453 12.87 -30.92 -12.86
CA GLU A 453 11.95 -32.07 -12.83
C GLU A 453 12.71 -33.40 -12.74
N GLY A 454 12.25 -34.28 -11.87
CA GLY A 454 12.84 -35.58 -11.59
C GLY A 454 14.02 -35.54 -10.62
N HIS A 455 14.31 -34.40 -9.98
CA HIS A 455 15.37 -34.32 -8.98
C HIS A 455 14.94 -34.93 -7.64
N ILE A 456 13.69 -34.77 -7.21
CA ILE A 456 13.14 -35.37 -5.99
C ILE A 456 13.02 -36.89 -6.21
N GLN A 457 13.70 -37.68 -5.37
CA GLN A 457 13.64 -39.14 -5.40
C GLN A 457 12.84 -39.64 -4.19
N ASN A 458 13.44 -40.37 -3.25
CA ASN A 458 12.71 -40.92 -2.10
C ASN A 458 12.30 -39.83 -1.10
N TRP A 459 11.08 -39.91 -0.57
CA TRP A 459 10.55 -38.99 0.43
C TRP A 459 9.61 -39.67 1.44
N THR A 460 9.36 -38.98 2.57
CA THR A 460 8.29 -39.31 3.53
C THR A 460 7.45 -38.09 3.86
N VAL A 461 6.14 -38.28 3.99
CA VAL A 461 5.19 -37.29 4.51
C VAL A 461 4.93 -37.62 5.97
N VAL A 462 5.09 -36.64 6.86
CA VAL A 462 4.95 -36.84 8.31
C VAL A 462 4.00 -35.79 8.87
N ASP A 463 3.01 -36.23 9.65
CA ASP A 463 2.24 -35.36 10.52
C ASP A 463 3.15 -34.87 11.65
N ASN A 464 3.41 -33.57 11.68
CA ASN A 464 4.34 -33.00 12.63
C ASN A 464 3.80 -33.00 14.07
N ASP A 465 2.48 -32.99 14.25
CA ASP A 465 1.86 -32.95 15.57
C ASP A 465 2.01 -34.30 16.30
N THR A 466 1.92 -35.40 15.54
CA THR A 466 1.95 -36.77 16.08
C THR A 466 3.26 -37.51 15.83
N GLY A 467 4.06 -37.06 14.86
CA GLY A 467 5.27 -37.75 14.39
C GLY A 467 4.99 -38.98 13.51
N ASN A 468 3.73 -39.26 13.18
CA ASN A 468 3.36 -40.40 12.35
C ASN A 468 3.70 -40.16 10.88
N THR A 469 4.24 -41.17 10.21
CA THR A 469 4.43 -41.15 8.76
C THR A 469 3.09 -41.42 8.08
N LEU A 470 2.60 -40.45 7.31
CA LEU A 470 1.33 -40.52 6.58
C LEU A 470 1.49 -41.24 5.23
N ALA A 471 2.62 -41.03 4.57
CA ALA A 471 2.96 -41.66 3.29
C ALA A 471 4.48 -41.69 3.08
N SER A 472 4.94 -42.57 2.19
CA SER A 472 6.30 -42.58 1.65
C SER A 472 6.26 -42.94 0.17
N GLY A 473 7.24 -42.47 -0.59
CA GLY A 473 7.23 -42.67 -2.03
C GLY A 473 8.46 -42.12 -2.73
N THR A 474 8.36 -42.05 -4.05
CA THR A 474 9.42 -41.58 -4.95
C THR A 474 8.87 -40.59 -5.97
N GLY A 475 9.64 -39.57 -6.32
CA GLY A 475 9.25 -38.59 -7.34
C GLY A 475 8.24 -37.56 -6.82
N ALA A 476 8.15 -36.41 -7.50
CA ALA A 476 7.11 -35.42 -7.25
C ALA A 476 5.76 -35.84 -7.87
N GLY A 477 4.66 -35.21 -7.45
CA GLY A 477 3.30 -35.49 -7.93
C GLY A 477 2.27 -35.57 -6.82
N THR A 478 1.10 -36.13 -7.15
CA THR A 478 -0.03 -36.28 -6.21
C THR A 478 0.22 -37.43 -5.23
N ILE A 479 0.00 -37.15 -3.94
CA ILE A 479 0.18 -38.09 -2.83
C ILE A 479 -1.12 -38.12 -2.02
N THR A 480 -1.70 -39.30 -1.84
CA THR A 480 -2.94 -39.49 -1.08
C THR A 480 -2.70 -40.35 0.16
N PHE A 481 -3.37 -40.04 1.27
CA PHE A 481 -3.33 -40.80 2.53
C PHE A 481 -4.66 -40.70 3.28
N ASN A 482 -4.81 -41.45 4.37
CA ASN A 482 -6.00 -41.35 5.22
C ASN A 482 -6.14 -39.95 5.80
N SER A 483 -7.35 -39.37 5.78
CA SER A 483 -7.58 -38.02 6.29
C SER A 483 -7.06 -37.83 7.72
N VAL A 484 -6.30 -36.76 7.92
CA VAL A 484 -5.77 -36.34 9.22
C VAL A 484 -6.12 -34.89 9.47
N SER A 485 -6.29 -34.52 10.74
CA SER A 485 -6.41 -33.13 11.18
C SER A 485 -5.13 -32.74 11.90
N THR A 486 -4.33 -31.84 11.32
CA THR A 486 -3.01 -31.48 11.83
C THR A 486 -2.76 -29.98 11.70
N HIS A 487 -1.95 -29.41 12.58
CA HIS A 487 -1.46 -28.03 12.46
C HIS A 487 -0.28 -27.94 11.51
N LYS A 488 0.41 -29.06 11.21
CA LYS A 488 1.59 -29.03 10.34
C LYS A 488 1.89 -30.37 9.69
N VAL A 489 2.12 -30.36 8.38
CA VAL A 489 2.56 -31.52 7.61
C VAL A 489 3.95 -31.26 7.03
N ASN A 490 4.83 -32.25 7.16
CA ASN A 490 6.21 -32.21 6.68
C ASN A 490 6.38 -33.10 5.45
N PHE A 491 6.99 -32.57 4.39
CA PHE A 491 7.51 -33.34 3.26
C PHE A 491 9.03 -33.46 3.41
N ASN A 492 9.52 -34.66 3.76
CA ASN A 492 10.92 -34.95 3.98
C ASN A 492 11.52 -35.64 2.75
N ILE A 493 12.36 -34.92 2.02
CA ILE A 493 13.13 -35.45 0.90
C ILE A 493 14.34 -36.19 1.48
N THR A 494 14.37 -37.51 1.31
CA THR A 494 15.40 -38.40 1.86
C THR A 494 16.48 -38.79 0.83
N SER A 495 16.21 -38.55 -0.46
CA SER A 495 17.22 -38.61 -1.52
C SER A 495 16.77 -37.80 -2.74
N SER A 496 17.74 -37.40 -3.56
CA SER A 496 17.51 -36.70 -4.82
C SER A 496 18.60 -37.06 -5.83
N ASN A 497 18.35 -36.80 -7.11
CA ASN A 497 19.31 -36.95 -8.21
C ASN A 497 19.76 -35.57 -8.73
N GLY A 498 20.09 -34.66 -7.81
CA GLY A 498 20.38 -33.25 -8.09
C GLY A 498 20.09 -32.38 -6.88
N THR A 499 19.98 -31.08 -7.06
CA THR A 499 19.38 -30.21 -6.03
C THR A 499 17.86 -30.37 -6.14
N PRO A 500 17.18 -30.91 -5.11
CA PRO A 500 15.72 -31.02 -5.16
C PRO A 500 15.09 -29.64 -5.02
N THR A 501 14.12 -29.35 -5.86
CA THR A 501 13.53 -28.01 -5.95
C THR A 501 12.02 -28.14 -5.98
N VAL A 502 11.34 -27.65 -4.95
CA VAL A 502 9.88 -27.67 -4.84
C VAL A 502 9.36 -26.30 -5.25
N ALA A 503 8.63 -26.22 -6.35
CA ALA A 503 7.89 -25.03 -6.73
C ALA A 503 6.60 -24.93 -5.92
N GLU A 504 5.85 -26.02 -5.80
CA GLU A 504 4.60 -26.03 -5.03
C GLU A 504 4.48 -27.26 -4.13
N PHE A 505 4.00 -27.04 -2.92
CA PHE A 505 3.58 -28.02 -1.93
C PHE A 505 2.12 -27.73 -1.59
N GLU A 506 1.23 -28.22 -2.45
CA GLU A 506 -0.21 -28.05 -2.35
C GLU A 506 -0.79 -29.09 -1.38
N THR A 507 -1.84 -28.69 -0.65
CA THR A 507 -2.54 -29.54 0.32
C THR A 507 -4.03 -29.45 0.09
N TYR A 508 -4.74 -30.58 0.21
CA TYR A 508 -6.16 -30.66 -0.11
C TYR A 508 -6.90 -31.60 0.85
N ASN A 509 -8.20 -31.35 1.00
CA ASN A 509 -9.15 -32.24 1.66
C ASN A 509 -10.21 -32.69 0.66
N VAL A 510 -9.90 -33.72 -0.11
CA VAL A 510 -10.78 -34.23 -1.15
C VAL A 510 -11.88 -35.05 -0.48
N GLN A 511 -13.15 -34.68 -0.67
CA GLN A 511 -14.29 -35.38 -0.06
C GLN A 511 -14.71 -36.66 -0.79
#